data_AF-A0A9D7HR91-F1
#
_entry.id   AF-A0A9D7HR91-F1
#
_cell.length_a   1.000
_cell.length_b   1.000
_cell.length_c   1.000
_cell.angle_alpha   90.00
_cell.angle_beta   90.00
_cell.angle_gamma   90.00
#
_symmetry.space_group_name_H-M   'P 1'
#
loop_
_entity.id
_entity.type
_entity.pdbx_description
1 polymer ?
#
loop_
_entity_poly.entity_id
_entity_poly.type
_entity_poly.pdbx_seq_one_letter_code
_entity_poly.pdbx_strand_id
1 'polypeptide(L)'
;MTTRGLIGFSIFLLVLVLIDLYAYKGINAAISSWSQGGRRIVRLSYWALSIGMIALLVWVAISLQDLRGTRNHSFMFSLAALFLLFFLPKVVIILFHGLDDLFHLFRWGWWKVTPGGEASGETLSRAAFLSQAGLLVSAVPFIGVLYGITKGRRNFKVAHIPVNSSRLPASFHG
;
A
#
# COMPACT_ATOMS: atom_id res chain seq x y z
N MET A 1 -9.41 -7.25 -23.85
CA MET A 1 -10.29 -7.25 -22.65
C MET A 1 -11.75 -7.13 -23.09
N THR A 2 -12.71 -7.75 -22.40
CA THR A 2 -14.13 -7.47 -22.64
C THR A 2 -14.46 -6.03 -22.19
N THR A 3 -15.48 -5.39 -22.76
CA THR A 3 -15.88 -4.02 -22.41
C THR A 3 -16.12 -3.83 -20.91
N ARG A 4 -16.67 -4.85 -20.24
CA ARG A 4 -16.86 -4.88 -18.79
C ARG A 4 -15.53 -4.90 -18.02
N GLY A 5 -14.53 -5.64 -18.51
CA GLY A 5 -13.20 -5.71 -17.90
C GLY A 5 -12.41 -4.40 -18.03
N LEU A 6 -12.57 -3.69 -19.15
CA LEU A 6 -11.98 -2.36 -19.33
C LEU A 6 -12.54 -1.35 -18.33
N ILE A 7 -13.87 -1.30 -18.19
CA ILE A 7 -14.53 -0.40 -17.23
C ILE A 7 -14.04 -0.68 -15.79
N GLY A 8 -14.04 -1.95 -15.38
CA GLY A 8 -13.55 -2.33 -14.05
C GLY A 8 -12.08 -1.95 -13.82
N PHE A 9 -11.22 -2.15 -14.82
CA PHE A 9 -9.81 -1.76 -14.73
C PHE A 9 -9.61 -0.25 -14.67
N SER A 10 -10.37 0.53 -15.46
CA SER A 10 -10.35 2.00 -15.40
C SER A 10 -10.80 2.53 -14.04
N ILE A 11 -11.85 1.96 -13.45
CA ILE A 11 -12.32 2.31 -12.10
C ILE A 11 -11.22 1.98 -11.07
N PHE A 12 -10.59 0.81 -11.18
CA PHE A 12 -9.49 0.41 -10.30
C PHE A 12 -8.31 1.40 -10.39
N LEU A 13 -7.90 1.80 -11.59
CA LEU A 13 -6.85 2.80 -11.77
C LEU A 13 -7.24 4.16 -11.21
N LEU A 14 -8.49 4.59 -11.39
CA LEU A 14 -8.98 5.84 -10.82
C LEU A 14 -8.87 5.83 -9.30
N VAL A 15 -9.31 4.74 -8.65
CA VAL A 15 -9.20 4.58 -7.19
C VAL A 15 -7.73 4.62 -6.76
N LEU A 16 -6.82 3.95 -7.48
CA LEU A 16 -5.39 4.01 -7.18
C LEU A 16 -4.83 5.43 -7.27
N VAL A 17 -5.21 6.21 -8.29
CA VAL A 17 -4.77 7.60 -8.42
C VAL A 17 -5.31 8.46 -7.28
N LEU A 18 -6.57 8.26 -6.86
CA LEU A 18 -7.13 8.98 -5.71
C LEU A 18 -6.38 8.65 -4.40
N ILE A 19 -6.08 7.37 -4.19
CA ILE A 19 -5.23 6.91 -3.07
C ILE A 19 -3.86 7.60 -3.14
N ASP A 20 -3.24 7.65 -4.32
CA ASP A 20 -1.92 8.27 -4.49
C ASP A 20 -1.92 9.77 -4.21
N LEU A 21 -2.96 10.49 -4.66
CA LEU A 21 -3.11 11.91 -4.38
C LEU A 21 -3.27 12.17 -2.88
N TYR A 22 -4.07 11.35 -2.20
CA TYR A 22 -4.30 11.51 -0.77
C TYR A 22 -3.09 11.10 0.07
N ALA A 23 -2.41 10.00 -0.26
CA ALA A 23 -1.16 9.61 0.37
C ALA A 23 -0.07 10.68 0.16
N TYR A 24 -0.02 11.30 -1.02
CA TYR A 24 0.90 12.40 -1.31
C TYR A 24 0.65 13.64 -0.42
N LYS A 25 -0.62 13.97 -0.15
CA LYS A 25 -0.97 15.03 0.82
C LYS A 25 -0.36 14.73 2.19
N GLY A 26 -0.51 13.49 2.68
CA GLY A 26 0.08 13.05 3.94
C GLY A 26 1.62 13.09 3.96
N ILE A 27 2.27 12.64 2.90
CA ILE A 27 3.74 12.72 2.76
C ILE A 27 4.20 14.18 2.78
N ASN A 28 3.55 15.06 2.02
CA ASN A 28 3.92 16.46 1.93
C ASN A 28 3.73 17.20 3.27
N ALA A 29 2.70 16.81 4.06
CA ALA A 29 2.51 17.28 5.42
C ALA A 29 3.64 16.79 6.35
N ALA A 30 4.03 15.51 6.25
CA ALA A 30 5.09 14.93 7.08
C ALA A 30 6.47 15.59 6.84
N ILE A 31 6.80 15.89 5.59
CA ILE A 31 8.09 16.51 5.20
C ILE A 31 8.04 18.05 5.21
N SER A 32 6.98 18.65 5.74
CA SER A 32 6.78 20.11 5.76
C SER A 32 7.81 20.90 6.59
N SER A 33 8.65 20.22 7.38
CA SER A 33 9.78 20.80 8.12
C SER A 33 11.14 20.56 7.46
N TRP A 34 11.21 19.75 6.39
CA TRP A 34 12.48 19.36 5.75
C TRP A 34 13.03 20.47 4.85
N SER A 35 14.32 20.39 4.51
CA SER A 35 14.95 21.31 3.54
C SER A 35 14.30 21.21 2.15
N GLN A 36 14.35 22.30 1.37
CA GLN A 36 13.74 22.35 0.03
C GLN A 36 14.31 21.27 -0.91
N GLY A 37 15.60 20.98 -0.81
CA GLY A 37 16.25 19.90 -1.56
C GLY A 37 15.71 18.52 -1.21
N GLY A 38 15.62 18.20 0.09
CA GLY A 38 15.07 16.92 0.57
C GLY A 38 13.62 16.71 0.13
N ARG A 39 12.78 17.75 0.24
CA ARG A 39 11.39 17.66 -0.23
C ARG A 39 11.29 17.43 -1.73
N ARG A 40 12.18 18.02 -2.54
CA ARG A 40 12.15 17.83 -3.99
C ARG A 40 12.47 16.38 -4.35
N ILE A 41 13.48 15.79 -3.71
CA ILE A 41 13.87 14.39 -3.92
C ILE A 41 12.71 13.48 -3.54
N VAL A 42 12.16 13.59 -2.33
CA VAL A 42 11.06 12.73 -1.86
C VAL A 42 9.84 12.82 -2.79
N ARG A 43 9.43 14.04 -3.19
CA ARG A 43 8.30 14.23 -4.10
C ARG A 43 8.54 13.61 -5.47
N LEU A 44 9.74 13.80 -6.03
CA LEU A 44 10.11 13.24 -7.33
C LEU A 44 10.15 11.71 -7.27
N SER A 45 10.80 11.14 -6.26
CA SER A 45 10.87 9.69 -6.05
C SER A 45 9.48 9.08 -5.88
N TYR A 46 8.60 9.73 -5.10
CA TYR A 46 7.22 9.29 -4.91
C TYR A 46 6.46 9.20 -6.23
N TRP A 47 6.43 10.29 -7.01
CA TRP A 47 5.70 10.33 -8.27
C TRP A 47 6.31 9.42 -9.33
N ALA A 48 7.65 9.32 -9.39
CA ALA A 48 8.32 8.39 -10.29
C ALA A 48 7.93 6.93 -9.99
N LEU A 49 7.88 6.54 -8.72
CA LEU A 49 7.44 5.21 -8.30
C LEU A 49 5.94 4.98 -8.59
N SER A 50 5.08 5.95 -8.28
CA SER A 50 3.63 5.84 -8.54
C SER A 50 3.31 5.70 -10.03
N ILE A 51 3.84 6.61 -10.84
CA ILE A 51 3.62 6.60 -12.29
C ILE A 51 4.23 5.34 -12.89
N GLY A 52 5.43 4.94 -12.47
CA GLY A 52 6.07 3.70 -12.90
C GLY A 52 5.22 2.46 -12.59
N MET A 53 4.63 2.39 -11.39
CA MET A 53 3.75 1.27 -11.00
C MET A 53 2.46 1.24 -11.83
N ILE A 54 1.82 2.39 -12.04
CA ILE A 54 0.61 2.49 -12.88
C ILE A 54 0.93 2.09 -14.32
N ALA A 55 2.02 2.61 -14.89
CA ALA A 55 2.47 2.26 -16.23
C ALA A 55 2.76 0.76 -16.37
N LEU A 56 3.41 0.15 -15.37
CA LEU A 56 3.65 -1.28 -15.33
C LEU A 56 2.34 -2.08 -15.29
N LEU A 57 1.36 -1.68 -14.47
CA LEU A 57 0.05 -2.34 -14.40
C LEU A 57 -0.72 -2.24 -15.72
N VAL A 58 -0.70 -1.08 -16.37
CA VAL A 58 -1.32 -0.87 -17.69
C VAL A 58 -0.63 -1.74 -18.75
N TRP A 59 0.71 -1.73 -18.78
CA TRP A 59 1.48 -2.56 -19.71
C TRP A 59 1.16 -4.05 -19.54
N VAL A 60 1.16 -4.55 -18.30
CA VAL A 60 0.78 -5.94 -18.01
C VAL A 60 -0.66 -6.25 -18.43
N ALA A 61 -1.60 -5.35 -18.19
CA ALA A 61 -3.01 -5.53 -18.57
C ALA A 61 -3.21 -5.62 -20.09
N ILE A 62 -2.35 -4.97 -20.88
CA ILE A 62 -2.34 -5.06 -22.34
C ILE A 62 -1.62 -6.34 -22.78
N SER A 63 -0.41 -6.61 -22.29
CA SER A 63 0.43 -7.74 -22.73
C SER A 63 -0.12 -9.12 -22.35
N LEU A 64 -0.85 -9.25 -21.23
CA LEU A 64 -1.47 -10.53 -20.84
C LEU A 64 -2.59 -10.97 -21.80
N GLN A 65 -3.05 -10.11 -22.71
CA GLN A 65 -4.08 -10.46 -23.70
C GLN A 65 -3.53 -11.39 -24.79
N ASP A 66 -2.22 -11.29 -25.08
CA ASP A 66 -1.53 -12.09 -26.10
C ASP A 66 -0.99 -13.42 -25.54
N LEU A 67 -0.76 -13.51 -24.23
CA LEU A 67 -0.12 -14.66 -23.57
C LEU A 67 -1.12 -15.75 -23.11
N ARG A 68 -2.12 -16.08 -23.93
CA ARG A 68 -3.19 -17.05 -23.60
C ARG A 68 -2.69 -18.47 -23.26
N GLY A 69 -1.42 -18.80 -23.52
CA GLY A 69 -0.88 -20.16 -23.34
C GLY A 69 0.02 -20.40 -22.13
N THR A 70 0.69 -19.38 -21.56
CA THR A 70 1.73 -19.59 -20.53
C THR A 70 1.62 -18.57 -19.41
N ARG A 71 0.66 -18.78 -18.50
CA ARG A 71 0.53 -17.97 -17.28
C ARG A 71 1.69 -18.29 -16.35
N ASN A 72 2.77 -17.52 -16.46
CA ASN A 72 3.92 -17.63 -15.57
C ASN A 72 3.51 -17.16 -14.16
N HIS A 73 3.10 -18.10 -13.31
CA HIS A 73 2.67 -17.83 -11.94
C HIS A 73 3.75 -17.06 -11.15
N SER A 74 5.03 -17.35 -11.40
CA SER A 74 6.14 -16.63 -10.75
C SER A 74 6.17 -15.14 -11.10
N PHE A 75 5.85 -14.77 -12.33
CA PHE A 75 5.77 -13.37 -12.75
C PHE A 75 4.59 -12.65 -12.10
N MET A 76 3.40 -13.27 -12.08
CA MET A 76 2.21 -12.71 -11.43
C MET A 76 2.40 -12.52 -9.92
N PHE A 77 3.02 -13.48 -9.24
CA PHE A 77 3.36 -13.35 -7.82
C PHE A 77 4.34 -12.20 -7.58
N SER A 78 5.37 -12.06 -8.43
CA SER A 78 6.34 -10.95 -8.33
C SER A 78 5.68 -9.60 -8.53
N LEU A 79 4.76 -9.48 -9.50
CA LEU A 79 4.00 -8.25 -9.75
C LEU A 79 3.10 -7.88 -8.57
N ALA A 80 2.35 -8.85 -8.04
CA ALA A 80 1.49 -8.63 -6.88
C ALA A 80 2.31 -8.21 -5.64
N ALA A 81 3.47 -8.84 -5.43
CA ALA A 81 4.33 -8.50 -4.32
C ALA A 81 4.97 -7.11 -4.47
N LEU A 82 5.39 -6.73 -5.69
CA LEU A 82 5.87 -5.38 -5.99
C LEU A 82 4.79 -4.32 -5.77
N PHE A 83 3.56 -4.60 -6.22
CA PHE A 83 2.41 -3.74 -5.96
C PHE A 83 2.19 -3.55 -4.45
N LEU A 84 2.10 -4.64 -3.69
CA LEU A 84 1.90 -4.59 -2.24
C LEU A 84 3.03 -3.85 -1.51
N LEU A 85 4.27 -4.02 -1.97
CA LEU A 85 5.45 -3.37 -1.40
C LEU A 85 5.31 -1.84 -1.38
N PHE A 86 4.77 -1.26 -2.45
CA PHE A 86 4.57 0.19 -2.56
C PHE A 86 3.17 0.66 -2.14
N PHE A 87 2.17 -0.23 -2.22
CA PHE A 87 0.79 0.12 -1.90
C PHE A 87 0.50 0.11 -0.40
N LEU A 88 0.95 -0.89 0.35
CA LEU A 88 0.66 -0.99 1.79
C LEU A 88 1.18 0.20 2.62
N PRO A 89 2.39 0.74 2.38
CA PRO A 89 2.84 1.93 3.09
C PRO A 89 1.93 3.14 2.86
N LYS A 90 1.40 3.30 1.64
CA LYS A 90 0.45 4.38 1.32
C LYS A 90 -0.82 4.26 2.15
N VAL A 91 -1.36 3.05 2.32
CA VAL A 91 -2.55 2.82 3.17
C VAL A 91 -2.29 3.28 4.60
N VAL A 92 -1.12 2.98 5.17
CA VAL A 92 -0.78 3.44 6.53
C VAL A 92 -0.70 4.97 6.59
N ILE A 93 -0.05 5.61 5.62
CA ILE A 93 0.05 7.08 5.56
C ILE A 93 -1.35 7.71 5.50
N ILE A 94 -2.23 7.16 4.66
CA ILE A 94 -3.62 7.61 4.49
C ILE A 94 -4.40 7.48 5.80
N LEU A 95 -4.23 6.38 6.53
CA LEU A 95 -4.91 6.20 7.81
C LEU A 95 -4.49 7.26 8.82
N PHE A 96 -3.19 7.52 8.99
CA PHE A 96 -2.70 8.52 9.93
C PHE A 96 -3.06 9.95 9.53
N HIS A 97 -2.94 10.29 8.24
CA HIS A 97 -3.33 11.60 7.74
C HIS A 97 -4.86 11.79 7.80
N GLY A 98 -5.62 10.72 7.55
CA GLY A 98 -7.09 10.73 7.64
C GLY A 98 -7.61 10.89 9.07
N LEU A 99 -6.88 10.40 10.07
CA LEU A 99 -7.20 10.67 11.47
C LEU A 99 -7.13 12.17 11.79
N ASP A 100 -6.09 12.85 11.29
CA ASP A 100 -5.96 14.29 11.43
C ASP A 100 -7.16 15.03 10.80
N ASP A 101 -7.46 14.76 9.54
CA ASP A 101 -8.60 15.35 8.83
C ASP A 101 -9.94 15.05 9.54
N LEU A 102 -10.10 13.85 10.13
CA LEU A 102 -11.29 13.46 10.88
C LEU A 102 -11.46 14.29 12.16
N PHE A 103 -10.38 14.50 12.93
CA PHE A 103 -10.43 15.36 14.12
C PHE A 103 -10.77 16.82 13.76
N HIS A 104 -10.24 17.32 12.64
CA HIS A 104 -10.60 18.64 12.13
C HIS A 104 -12.08 18.75 11.81
N LEU A 105 -12.65 17.75 11.13
CA LEU A 105 -14.06 17.72 10.78
C LEU A 105 -14.97 17.71 12.01
N PHE A 106 -14.64 16.91 13.02
CA PHE A 106 -15.40 16.87 14.29
C PHE A 106 -15.38 18.20 15.02
N ARG A 107 -14.21 18.85 15.12
CA ARG A 107 -14.10 20.16 15.77
C ARG A 107 -14.86 21.23 15.00
N TRP A 108 -14.71 21.27 13.67
CA TRP A 108 -15.45 22.19 12.82
C TRP A 108 -16.96 22.03 12.96
N GLY A 109 -17.44 20.78 13.01
CA GLY A 109 -18.85 20.46 13.27
C GLY A 109 -19.32 20.92 14.64
N TRP A 110 -18.57 20.62 15.70
CA TRP A 110 -18.88 21.05 17.07
C TRP A 110 -18.97 22.58 17.21
N TRP A 111 -18.09 23.27 16.49
CA TRP A 111 -18.02 24.72 16.44
C TRP A 111 -19.25 25.37 15.81
N LYS A 112 -19.73 24.81 14.70
CA LYS A 112 -20.94 25.30 14.03
C LYS A 112 -22.18 25.24 14.91
N VAL A 113 -22.16 24.41 15.95
CA VAL A 113 -23.29 24.16 16.87
C VAL A 113 -23.12 24.91 18.21
N THR A 114 -21.94 25.43 18.53
CA THR A 114 -21.67 26.10 19.82
C THR A 114 -21.44 27.61 19.64
N PRO A 115 -22.27 28.50 20.19
CA PRO A 115 -22.05 29.95 20.11
C PRO A 115 -20.85 30.37 20.99
N GLY A 116 -19.88 31.09 20.41
CA GLY A 116 -18.83 31.79 21.17
C GLY A 116 -17.52 31.03 21.44
N GLY A 117 -17.26 29.89 20.80
CA GLY A 117 -15.91 29.34 20.79
C GLY A 117 -14.97 30.29 20.05
N GLU A 118 -13.74 30.48 20.52
CA GLU A 118 -12.60 30.99 19.72
C GLU A 118 -11.84 29.81 19.11
N ALA A 119 -11.52 29.92 17.81
CA ALA A 119 -10.92 28.81 17.08
C ALA A 119 -9.50 28.80 17.58
N SER A 120 -9.23 28.03 18.63
CA SER A 120 -7.87 27.73 19.02
C SER A 120 -7.27 27.01 17.81
N GLY A 121 -6.62 27.79 16.94
CA GLY A 121 -6.02 27.33 15.71
C GLY A 121 -5.16 26.14 16.08
N GLU A 122 -5.43 25.01 15.43
CA GLU A 122 -4.67 23.82 15.73
C GLU A 122 -3.20 24.15 15.52
N THR A 123 -2.36 23.83 16.52
CA THR A 123 -0.93 24.01 16.34
C THR A 123 -0.52 23.09 15.21
N LEU A 124 -0.16 23.66 14.06
CA LEU A 124 0.33 22.97 12.86
C LEU A 124 1.32 21.83 13.18
N SER A 125 2.01 21.94 14.32
CA SER A 125 2.85 20.92 14.94
C SER A 125 2.17 19.56 15.20
N ARG A 126 0.88 19.50 15.58
CA ARG A 126 0.18 18.24 15.90
C ARG A 126 -0.16 17.44 14.64
N ALA A 127 -0.78 18.09 13.65
CA ALA A 127 -1.06 17.50 12.34
C ALA A 127 0.22 17.02 11.64
N ALA A 128 1.29 17.82 11.70
CA ALA A 128 2.60 17.46 11.19
C ALA A 128 3.19 16.25 11.94
N PHE A 129 3.07 16.22 13.27
CA PHE A 129 3.51 15.10 14.09
C PHE A 129 2.78 13.80 13.73
N LEU A 130 1.46 13.84 13.56
CA LEU A 130 0.69 12.63 13.22
C LEU A 130 1.04 12.11 11.83
N SER A 131 1.25 13.02 10.87
CA SER A 131 1.71 12.66 9.52
C SER A 131 3.13 12.08 9.53
N GLN A 132 4.04 12.62 10.36
CA GLN A 132 5.39 12.08 10.56
C GLN A 132 5.38 10.70 11.22
N ALA A 133 4.54 10.51 12.23
CA ALA A 133 4.35 9.20 12.87
C ALA A 133 3.81 8.19 11.85
N GLY A 134 2.82 8.57 11.05
CA GLY A 134 2.29 7.74 9.97
C GLY A 134 3.36 7.35 8.94
N LEU A 135 4.22 8.28 8.56
CA LEU A 135 5.34 8.01 7.65
C LEU A 135 6.32 7.00 8.25
N LEU A 136 6.69 7.14 9.53
CA LEU A 136 7.57 6.19 10.22
C LEU A 136 6.93 4.80 10.34
N VAL A 137 5.66 4.72 10.75
CA VAL A 137 4.95 3.45 10.91
C VAL A 137 4.75 2.75 9.57
N SER A 138 4.59 3.51 8.47
CA SER A 138 4.47 2.95 7.11
C SER A 138 5.72 2.17 6.65
N ALA A 139 6.88 2.42 7.28
CA ALA A 139 8.09 1.65 7.02
C ALA A 139 7.95 0.17 7.46
N VAL A 140 7.09 -0.12 8.45
CA VAL A 140 6.87 -1.48 8.95
C VAL A 140 6.32 -2.41 7.86
N PRO A 141 5.17 -2.15 7.21
CA PRO A 141 4.70 -2.99 6.11
C PRO A 141 5.64 -2.95 4.91
N PHE A 142 6.33 -1.83 4.62
CA PHE A 142 7.32 -1.77 3.55
C PHE A 142 8.44 -2.79 3.77
N ILE A 143 9.09 -2.74 4.94
CA ILE A 143 10.18 -3.65 5.31
C ILE A 143 9.66 -5.09 5.41
N GLY A 144 8.46 -5.29 5.96
CA GLY A 144 7.83 -6.60 6.07
C GLY A 144 7.62 -7.27 4.71
N VAL A 145 7.06 -6.55 3.74
CA VAL A 145 6.89 -7.07 2.38
C VAL A 145 8.25 -7.28 1.70
N LEU A 146 9.19 -6.33 1.84
CA LEU A 146 10.52 -6.44 1.26
C LEU A 146 11.25 -7.70 1.76
N TYR A 147 11.16 -7.97 3.06
CA TYR A 147 11.69 -9.19 3.68
C TYR A 147 10.96 -10.44 3.17
N GLY A 148 9.63 -10.40 3.08
CA GLY A 148 8.82 -11.49 2.55
C GLY A 148 9.20 -11.89 1.13
N ILE A 149 9.44 -10.90 0.26
CA ILE A 149 9.85 -11.11 -1.13
C ILE A 149 11.27 -11.68 -1.22
N THR A 150 12.22 -11.11 -0.46
CA THR A 150 13.65 -11.42 -0.59
C THR A 150 14.05 -12.71 0.12
N LYS A 151 13.57 -12.93 1.34
CA LYS A 151 13.88 -14.12 2.16
C LYS A 151 12.68 -15.02 2.40
N GLY A 152 11.51 -14.46 2.69
CA GLY A 152 10.33 -15.23 3.10
C GLY A 152 9.88 -16.26 2.06
N ARG A 153 9.90 -15.90 0.77
CA ARG A 153 9.46 -16.76 -0.35
C ARG A 153 10.16 -18.13 -0.41
N ARG A 154 11.36 -18.25 0.14
CA ARG A 154 12.18 -19.47 0.07
C ARG A 154 12.22 -20.27 1.37
N ASN A 155 11.40 -19.91 2.37
CA ASN A 155 11.38 -20.59 3.65
C ASN A 155 10.51 -21.86 3.61
N PHE A 156 10.95 -22.85 2.83
CA PHE A 156 10.28 -24.14 2.75
C PHE A 156 10.52 -24.95 4.02
N LYS A 157 9.44 -25.48 4.61
CA LYS A 157 9.50 -26.37 5.78
C LYS A 157 9.10 -27.78 5.38
N VAL A 158 9.83 -28.78 5.88
CA VAL A 158 9.47 -30.19 5.71
C VAL A 158 8.48 -30.56 6.80
N ALA A 159 7.26 -30.95 6.41
CA ALA A 159 6.24 -31.45 7.31
C ALA A 159 6.27 -32.98 7.30
N HIS A 160 6.57 -33.60 8.44
CA HIS A 160 6.43 -35.03 8.63
C HIS A 160 5.02 -35.31 9.14
N ILE A 161 4.17 -35.87 8.27
CA ILE A 161 2.79 -36.20 8.62
C ILE A 161 2.70 -37.73 8.69
N PRO A 162 2.40 -38.32 9.87
CA PRO A 162 2.23 -39.76 9.99
C PRO A 162 1.02 -40.21 9.17
N VAL A 163 1.23 -41.13 8.24
CA VAL A 163 0.15 -41.72 7.45
C VAL A 163 -0.34 -42.96 8.18
N ASN A 164 -1.45 -42.84 8.88
CA ASN A 164 -2.12 -43.97 9.52
C ASN A 164 -3.15 -44.57 8.55
N SER A 165 -2.90 -45.77 8.05
CA SER A 165 -3.83 -46.50 7.18
C SER A 165 -3.91 -47.96 7.59
N SER A 166 -5.12 -48.51 7.65
CA SER A 166 -5.35 -49.92 7.97
C SER A 166 -4.91 -50.89 6.85
N ARG A 167 -4.48 -50.38 5.70
CA ARG A 167 -4.02 -51.17 4.54
C ARG A 167 -2.53 -50.98 4.23
N LEU A 168 -1.75 -50.47 5.17
CA LEU A 168 -0.30 -50.34 4.97
C LEU A 168 0.34 -51.74 4.91
N PRO A 169 1.13 -52.05 3.87
CA PRO A 169 1.86 -53.32 3.80
C PRO A 169 2.86 -53.43 4.96
N ALA A 170 3.11 -54.65 5.42
CA ALA A 170 4.00 -54.90 6.55
C ALA A 170 5.42 -54.35 6.37
N SER A 171 5.90 -54.23 5.12
CA SER A 171 7.20 -53.64 4.79
C SER A 171 7.35 -52.16 5.14
N PHE A 172 6.24 -51.47 5.44
CA PHE A 172 6.22 -50.06 5.86
C PHE A 172 5.99 -49.88 7.37
N HIS A 173 5.85 -50.97 8.13
CA HIS A 173 5.94 -50.96 9.59
C HIS A 173 7.42 -51.06 9.97
N GLY A 174 8.13 -49.93 9.91
CA GLY A 174 9.49 -49.75 10.43
C GLY A 174 9.50 -49.42 11.92
#